data_AF-A0A5S9WXU3-F1
#
_entry.id   AF-A0A5S9WXU3-F1
#
_cell.length_a   1.000
_cell.length_b   1.000
_cell.length_c   1.000
_cell.angle_alpha   90.00
_cell.angle_beta   90.00
_cell.angle_gamma   90.00
#
_symmetry.space_group_name_H-M   'P 1'
#
loop_
_entity.id
_entity.type
_entity.pdbx_description
1 polymer ?
#
loop_
_entity_poly.entity_id
_entity_poly.type
_entity_poly.pdbx_seq_one_letter_code
_entity_poly.pdbx_strand_id
1 'polypeptide(L)'
;MDVTKTYVTIVLVAILTISVCNYNILATQVIQIQQYDRCIGPCLRFYGNHQCYKNCRKAKYDGGQCDFVKKGEKLPECCCYYNKN
;
A
#
# COMPACT_ATOMS: atom_id res chain seq x y z
N MET A 1 -28.68 -40.39 10.51
CA MET A 1 -28.45 -38.95 10.26
C MET A 1 -27.15 -38.45 10.91
N ASP A 2 -26.20 -39.33 11.25
CA ASP A 2 -24.88 -38.94 11.78
C ASP A 2 -23.83 -38.79 10.68
N VAL A 3 -23.80 -39.73 9.74
CA VAL A 3 -22.84 -39.75 8.61
C VAL A 3 -22.97 -38.50 7.74
N THR A 4 -24.20 -38.06 7.46
CA THR A 4 -24.49 -36.86 6.67
C THR A 4 -24.01 -35.58 7.37
N LYS A 5 -24.12 -35.53 8.71
CA LYS A 5 -23.67 -34.39 9.52
C LYS A 5 -22.14 -34.29 9.53
N THR A 6 -21.45 -35.43 9.68
CA THR A 6 -19.98 -35.51 9.64
C THR A 6 -19.43 -35.14 8.26
N TYR A 7 -20.11 -35.54 7.18
CA TYR A 7 -19.70 -35.17 5.83
C TYR A 7 -19.79 -33.66 5.59
N VAL A 8 -20.90 -33.03 6.01
CA VAL A 8 -21.11 -31.58 5.87
C VAL A 8 -20.07 -30.79 6.66
N THR A 9 -19.72 -31.21 7.88
CA THR A 9 -18.68 -30.53 8.67
C THR A 9 -17.29 -30.64 8.03
N ILE A 10 -16.92 -31.80 7.49
CA ILE A 10 -15.63 -31.97 6.80
C ILE A 10 -15.55 -31.05 5.56
N VAL A 11 -16.62 -30.99 4.77
CA VAL A 11 -16.70 -30.11 3.59
C VAL A 11 -16.59 -28.64 3.99
N LEU A 12 -17.29 -28.22 5.04
CA LEU A 12 -17.24 -26.84 5.53
C LEU A 12 -15.83 -26.45 5.99
N VAL A 13 -15.16 -27.33 6.75
CA VAL A 13 -13.79 -27.12 7.22
C VAL A 13 -12.81 -27.01 6.05
N ALA A 14 -12.95 -27.85 5.02
CA ALA A 14 -12.10 -27.80 3.82
C ALA A 14 -12.27 -26.48 3.04
N ILE A 15 -13.48 -25.96 2.91
CA ILE A 15 -13.73 -24.68 2.23
C ILE A 15 -13.11 -23.52 3.02
N LEU A 16 -13.27 -23.53 4.35
CA LEU A 16 -12.70 -22.50 5.22
C LEU A 16 -11.17 -22.49 5.20
N THR A 17 -10.52 -23.66 5.23
CA THR A 17 -9.05 -23.74 5.17
C THR A 17 -8.50 -23.27 3.84
N ILE A 18 -9.11 -23.65 2.72
CA ILE A 18 -8.72 -23.16 1.38
C ILE A 18 -8.92 -21.64 1.28
N SER A 19 -10.01 -21.10 1.86
CA SER A 19 -10.25 -19.66 1.89
C SER A 19 -9.16 -18.92 2.68
N VAL A 20 -8.84 -19.37 3.89
CA VAL A 20 -7.78 -18.78 4.75
C VAL A 20 -6.38 -18.88 4.09
N CYS A 21 -6.05 -19.99 3.45
CA CYS A 21 -4.79 -20.14 2.73
C CYS A 21 -4.69 -19.20 1.50
N ASN A 22 -5.80 -18.92 0.83
CA ASN A 22 -5.84 -17.99 -0.30
C ASN A 22 -5.80 -16.51 0.12
N TYR A 23 -6.19 -16.15 1.34
CA TYR A 23 -6.02 -14.78 1.87
C TYR A 23 -4.56 -14.42 2.14
N ASN A 24 -3.65 -15.40 2.25
CA ASN A 24 -2.22 -15.14 2.45
C ASN A 24 -1.46 -14.75 1.17
N ILE A 25 -2.12 -14.67 0.01
CA ILE A 25 -1.43 -14.44 -1.27
C ILE A 25 -1.51 -12.98 -1.74
N LEU A 26 -2.28 -12.09 -1.12
CA LEU A 26 -2.41 -10.73 -1.65
C LEU A 26 -2.58 -9.62 -0.61
N ALA A 27 -1.80 -9.70 0.47
CA ALA A 27 -1.23 -8.49 1.06
C ALA A 27 0.23 -8.38 0.62
N THR A 28 0.51 -8.58 -0.68
CA THR A 28 1.67 -7.90 -1.26
C THR A 28 1.42 -6.45 -0.91
N GLN A 29 2.25 -5.91 -0.02
CA GLN A 29 2.45 -4.48 0.05
C GLN A 29 2.91 -4.10 -1.34
N VAL A 30 1.93 -3.89 -2.23
CA VAL A 30 1.98 -2.89 -3.28
C VAL A 30 1.99 -1.57 -2.51
N ILE A 31 3.03 -1.34 -1.71
CA ILE A 31 3.89 -0.22 -1.98
C ILE A 31 4.28 -0.49 -3.43
N GLN A 32 3.39 -0.09 -4.35
CA GLN A 32 3.80 0.53 -5.57
C GLN A 32 4.78 1.55 -5.02
N ILE A 33 6.06 1.16 -5.04
CA ILE A 33 7.13 2.12 -5.06
C ILE A 33 6.80 2.79 -6.39
N GLN A 34 5.86 3.76 -6.37
CA GLN A 34 5.90 4.90 -7.25
C GLN A 34 7.37 5.24 -7.19
N GLN A 35 8.10 4.90 -8.25
CA GLN A 35 9.54 5.04 -8.29
C GLN A 35 9.74 6.52 -8.07
N TYR A 36 9.98 6.90 -6.82
CA TYR A 36 10.10 8.27 -6.45
C TYR A 36 11.42 8.69 -7.04
N ASP A 37 11.36 9.42 -8.13
CA ASP A 37 12.56 9.88 -8.82
C ASP A 37 13.37 10.80 -7.90
N ARG A 38 12.66 11.54 -7.04
CA ARG A 38 13.30 12.45 -6.09
C ARG A 38 12.40 12.81 -4.91
N CYS A 39 12.95 12.75 -3.71
CA CYS A 39 12.37 13.37 -2.53
C CYS A 39 13.00 14.75 -2.27
N ILE A 40 12.16 15.76 -2.03
CA ILE A 40 12.55 17.18 -2.02
C ILE A 40 12.60 17.81 -0.62
N GLY A 41 12.24 17.06 0.42
CA GLY A 41 12.36 17.49 1.82
C GLY A 41 11.18 17.03 2.69
N PRO A 42 11.15 17.43 3.97
CA PRO A 42 10.13 16.99 4.92
C PRO A 42 8.75 17.56 4.56
N CYS A 43 7.72 16.77 4.82
CA CYS A 43 6.35 17.18 4.68
C CYS A 43 5.86 17.99 5.87
N LEU A 44 5.01 18.97 5.56
CA LEU A 44 4.27 19.72 6.57
C LEU A 44 3.28 18.79 7.29
N ARG A 45 3.13 19.01 8.61
CA ARG A 45 2.20 18.27 9.47
C ARG A 45 0.75 18.33 8.98
N PHE A 46 0.35 19.46 8.41
CA PHE A 46 -0.99 19.68 7.87
C PHE A 46 -0.90 19.86 6.36
N TYR A 47 -1.82 19.21 5.64
CA TYR A 47 -1.91 19.28 4.17
C TYR A 47 -0.61 18.90 3.43
N GLY A 48 0.30 18.14 4.07
CA GLY A 48 1.61 17.78 3.52
C GLY A 48 1.50 17.15 2.14
N ASN A 49 0.60 16.19 1.95
CA ASN A 49 0.39 15.55 0.64
C ASN A 49 -0.06 16.52 -0.45
N HIS A 50 -1.04 17.38 -0.15
CA HIS A 50 -1.55 18.34 -1.12
C HIS A 50 -0.48 19.37 -1.51
N GLN A 51 0.28 19.86 -0.53
CA GLN A 51 1.37 20.79 -0.81
C GLN A 51 2.53 20.12 -1.56
N CYS A 52 2.86 18.88 -1.18
CA CYS A 52 3.85 18.05 -1.86
C CYS A 52 3.49 17.87 -3.35
N TYR A 53 2.25 17.46 -3.63
CA TYR A 53 1.75 17.31 -4.99
C TYR A 53 1.89 18.59 -5.81
N LYS A 54 1.48 19.75 -5.25
CA LYS A 54 1.61 21.05 -5.93
C LYS A 54 3.07 21.44 -6.18
N ASN A 55 3.97 21.17 -5.23
CA ASN A 55 5.39 21.48 -5.35
C ASN A 55 6.06 20.60 -6.42
N CYS A 56 5.77 19.30 -6.42
CA CYS A 56 6.26 18.37 -7.45
C CYS A 56 5.76 18.77 -8.85
N ARG A 57 4.49 19.14 -9.00
CA ARG A 57 3.98 19.65 -10.29
C ARG A 57 4.62 20.97 -10.72
N LYS A 58 4.91 21.90 -9.80
CA LYS A 58 5.68 23.12 -10.10
C LYS A 58 7.09 22.78 -10.58
N ALA A 59 7.70 21.75 -10.01
CA ALA A 59 9.01 21.23 -10.39
C ALA A 59 8.98 20.31 -11.63
N LYS A 60 7.86 20.27 -12.37
CA LYS A 60 7.66 19.53 -13.63
C LYS A 60 7.54 18.00 -13.49
N TYR A 61 7.29 17.48 -12.29
CA TYR A 61 6.88 16.09 -12.08
C TYR A 61 5.37 15.93 -12.27
N ASP A 62 4.89 14.69 -12.44
CA ASP A 62 3.45 14.41 -12.58
C ASP A 62 2.70 14.56 -11.26
N GLY A 63 3.37 14.27 -10.15
CA GLY A 63 2.84 14.43 -8.81
C GLY A 63 3.86 14.13 -7.74
N GLY A 64 3.37 14.10 -6.49
CA GLY A 64 4.15 13.65 -5.35
C GLY A 64 3.29 13.39 -4.13
N GLN A 65 3.82 12.59 -3.21
CA GLN A 65 3.19 12.30 -1.92
C GLN A 65 4.22 12.26 -0.80
N CYS A 66 3.74 12.45 0.41
CA CYS A 66 4.50 12.33 1.64
C CYS A 66 4.58 10.87 2.05
N ASP A 67 5.79 10.36 2.15
CA ASP A 67 6.04 8.97 2.48
C ASP A 67 7.23 8.84 3.45
N PHE A 68 7.26 7.73 4.21
CA PHE A 68 8.37 7.42 5.09
C PHE A 68 9.37 6.56 4.33
N VAL A 69 10.27 7.23 3.60
CA VAL A 69 11.25 6.56 2.74
C VAL A 69 12.33 5.83 3.57
N LYS A 70 12.65 6.34 4.77
CA LYS A 70 13.61 5.70 5.68
C LYS A 70 12.93 5.25 6.97
N LYS A 71 13.20 4.00 7.35
CA LYS A 71 12.82 3.47 8.67
C LYS A 71 13.47 4.31 9.77
N GLY A 72 12.64 4.91 10.64
CA GLY A 72 13.08 5.66 11.82
C GLY A 72 13.01 7.19 11.69
N GLU A 73 12.62 7.74 10.53
CA GLU A 73 12.38 9.18 10.40
C GLU A 73 11.11 9.62 11.13
N LYS A 74 11.21 10.73 11.87
CA LYS A 74 10.10 11.31 12.64
C LYS A 74 9.09 12.04 11.77
N LEU A 75 9.46 12.43 10.55
CA LEU A 75 8.65 13.20 9.63
C LEU A 75 8.68 12.52 8.26
N PRO A 76 7.53 12.40 7.58
CA PRO A 76 7.50 11.87 6.22
C PRO A 76 8.17 12.87 5.27
N GLU A 77 8.81 12.37 4.22
CA GLU A 77 9.42 13.17 3.16
C GLU A 77 8.48 13.29 1.97
N CYS A 78 8.46 14.46 1.32
CA CYS A 78 7.76 14.69 0.07
C CYS A 78 8.54 14.10 -1.09
N CYS A 79 7.96 13.11 -1.75
CA CYS A 79 8.57 12.38 -2.84
C CYS A 79 7.76 12.53 -4.13
N CYS A 80 8.44 13.00 -5.18
CA CYS A 80 7.89 13.24 -6.50
C CYS A 80 8.05 12.00 -7.39
N TYR A 81 7.11 11.81 -8.32
CA TYR A 81 7.11 10.70 -9.27
C TYR A 81 6.73 11.18 -10.68
N TYR A 82 7.25 10.48 -11.69
CA TYR A 82 6.69 10.47 -13.04
C TYR A 82 5.78 9.26 -13.24
N ASN A 83 4.65 9.45 -13.90
CA ASN A 83 3.84 8.36 -14.43
C ASN A 83 4.58 7.77 -15.63
N LYS A 84 5.19 6.59 -15.46
CA LYS A 84 5.65 5.80 -16.60
C LYS A 84 4.43 5.23 -17.30
N ASN A 85 4.10 5.80 -18.46
CA ASN A 85 3.07 5.30 -19.37
C ASN A 85 3.60 4.18 -20.26
#